data_AF-A0A8D9HEY1-F1
#
_entry.id   AF-A0A8D9HEY1-F1
#
_cell.length_a   1.000
_cell.length_b   1.000
_cell.length_c   1.000
_cell.angle_alpha   90.00
_cell.angle_beta   90.00
_cell.angle_gamma   90.00
#
_symmetry.space_group_name_H-M   'P 1'
#
loop_
_entity.id
_entity.type
_entity.pdbx_description
1 polymer ?
#
loop_
_entity_poly.entity_id
_entity_poly.type
_entity_poly.pdbx_seq_one_letter_code
_entity_poly.pdbx_strand_id
1 'polypeptide(L)'
;MEDALVWLPGKTGCYTTKSGYALRLITLPPTGISKPLFPWLLWNLWTSRNQLLFEDKKFSEIKVINKALRDAKEWSLAQPL
;
A
#
# COMPACT_ATOMS: atom_id res chain seq x y z
N MET A 1 0.69 18.96 -16.53
CA MET A 1 -0.09 18.34 -15.44
C MET A 1 0.19 19.19 -14.23
N GLU A 2 -0.67 20.18 -14.00
CA GLU A 2 -0.46 21.23 -13.00
C GLU A 2 -1.29 20.88 -11.77
N ASP A 3 -0.65 20.86 -10.60
CA ASP A 3 -1.31 20.61 -9.34
C ASP A 3 -2.19 21.82 -8.98
N ALA A 4 -3.50 21.66 -9.04
CA ALA A 4 -4.46 22.68 -8.63
C ALA A 4 -4.81 22.49 -7.15
N LEU A 5 -4.56 23.52 -6.33
CA LEU A 5 -5.01 23.58 -4.94
C LEU A 5 -6.53 23.86 -4.91
N VAL A 6 -7.34 22.81 -4.77
CA VAL A 6 -8.79 22.92 -4.56
C VAL A 6 -9.10 22.91 -3.06
N TRP A 7 -9.72 23.99 -2.57
CA TRP A 7 -10.31 24.02 -1.23
C TRP A 7 -11.66 23.31 -1.23
N LEU A 8 -11.75 22.16 -0.59
CA LEU A 8 -13.04 21.50 -0.33
C LEU A 8 -13.67 22.13 0.92
N PRO A 9 -14.91 22.66 0.85
CA PRO A 9 -15.58 23.20 2.02
C PRO A 9 -15.92 22.06 3.00
N GLY A 10 -15.12 21.91 4.05
CA GLY A 10 -15.43 21.04 5.17
C GLY A 10 -16.52 21.66 6.03
N LYS A 11 -17.55 20.89 6.40
CA LYS A 11 -18.70 21.35 7.22
C LYS A 11 -18.35 21.77 8.66
N THR A 12 -17.08 21.76 9.07
CA THR A 12 -16.67 21.97 10.46
C THR A 12 -15.52 22.97 10.67
N GLY A 13 -15.10 23.72 9.65
CA GLY A 13 -14.19 24.89 9.82
C GLY A 13 -12.78 24.59 10.37
N CYS A 14 -12.46 23.35 10.73
CA CYS A 14 -11.13 22.95 11.18
C CYS A 14 -10.26 22.57 9.99
N TYR A 15 -9.42 23.51 9.54
CA TYR A 15 -8.38 23.27 8.55
C TYR A 15 -7.11 22.82 9.27
N THR A 16 -6.67 21.58 9.04
CA THR A 16 -5.39 21.09 9.55
C THR A 16 -4.31 21.22 8.47
N THR A 17 -3.09 21.64 8.83
CA THR A 17 -1.93 21.76 7.91
C THR A 17 -1.40 20.41 7.40
N LYS A 18 -2.06 19.29 7.75
CA LYS A 18 -1.76 18.00 7.13
C LYS A 18 -2.37 18.03 5.73
N SER A 19 -1.55 18.45 4.77
CA SER A 19 -1.87 18.40 3.35
C SER A 19 -2.50 17.05 3.00
N GLY A 20 -3.70 17.10 2.42
CA GLY A 20 -4.59 15.96 2.17
C GLY A 20 -4.07 14.94 1.14
N TYR A 21 -2.78 14.95 0.80
CA TYR A 21 -2.16 14.02 -0.14
C TYR A 21 -2.26 12.55 0.30
N ALA A 22 -2.56 12.29 1.59
CA ALA A 22 -2.74 10.94 2.11
C ALA A 22 -4.18 10.41 2.03
N LEU A 23 -5.18 11.22 1.65
CA LEU A 23 -6.59 10.90 1.94
C LEU A 23 -7.21 9.77 1.11
N ARG A 24 -6.57 9.28 0.04
CA ARG A 24 -7.12 8.14 -0.70
C ARG A 24 -6.10 7.41 -1.58
N LEU A 25 -5.07 6.82 -0.98
CA LEU A 25 -4.24 5.83 -1.67
C LEU A 25 -5.03 4.50 -1.78
N ILE A 26 -6.05 4.46 -2.65
CA ILE A 26 -6.67 3.20 -3.09
C ILE A 26 -5.65 2.55 -4.02
N THR A 27 -4.84 1.65 -3.48
CA THR A 27 -3.93 0.85 -4.29
C THR A 27 -4.75 -0.25 -4.95
N LEU A 28 -5.04 -0.08 -6.24
CA LEU A 28 -5.85 -0.99 -7.06
C LEU A 28 -7.34 -1.05 -6.66
N PRO A 29 -8.17 -0.14 -7.22
CA PRO A 29 -9.62 -0.18 -7.07
C PRO A 29 -10.28 -1.54 -7.38
N PRO A 30 -9.90 -2.29 -8.43
CA PRO A 30 -10.57 -3.55 -8.76
C PRO A 30 -10.18 -4.73 -7.84
N THR A 31 -9.08 -4.64 -7.09
CA THR A 31 -8.66 -5.73 -6.19
C THR A 31 -9.16 -5.52 -4.76
N GLY A 32 -9.86 -4.41 -4.48
CA GLY A 32 -10.47 -4.13 -3.18
C GLY A 32 -9.47 -3.80 -2.06
N ILE A 33 -8.23 -3.43 -2.39
CA ILE A 33 -7.20 -3.11 -1.40
C ILE A 33 -7.22 -1.60 -1.13
N SER A 34 -7.88 -1.21 -0.04
CA SER A 34 -7.97 0.20 0.40
C SER A 34 -6.79 0.65 1.27
N LYS A 35 -5.85 -0.25 1.58
CA LYS A 35 -4.70 -0.02 2.48
C LYS A 35 -3.42 0.11 1.65
N PRO A 36 -2.40 0.86 2.13
CA PRO A 36 -1.18 1.06 1.36
C PRO A 36 -0.46 -0.26 1.09
N LEU A 37 -0.27 -0.60 -0.18
CA LEU A 37 0.42 -1.82 -0.63
C LEU A 37 1.95 -1.72 -0.54
N PHE A 38 2.49 -0.51 -0.50
CA PHE A 38 3.93 -0.24 -0.54
C PHE A 38 4.75 -0.98 0.54
N PRO A 39 4.33 -1.02 1.82
CA PRO A 39 5.06 -1.75 2.86
C PRO A 39 5.17 -3.25 2.56
N TRP A 40 4.11 -3.85 2.01
CA TRP A 40 4.07 -5.28 1.69
C TRP A 40 4.96 -5.64 0.51
N LEU A 41 5.06 -4.76 -0.49
CA LEU A 41 5.97 -4.94 -1.61
C LEU A 41 7.43 -4.88 -1.16
N LEU A 42 7.79 -3.85 -0.38
CA LEU A 42 9.15 -3.72 0.16
C LEU A 42 9.53 -4.91 1.04
N TRP A 43 8.63 -5.32 1.94
CA TRP A 43 8.85 -6.47 2.80
C TRP A 43 9.12 -7.74 2.01
N ASN A 44 8.25 -8.07 1.05
CA ASN A 44 8.39 -9.28 0.26
C ASN A 44 9.61 -9.24 -0.67
N LEU A 45 9.94 -8.09 -1.24
CA LEU A 45 11.15 -7.92 -2.04
C LEU A 45 12.42 -8.14 -1.20
N TRP A 46 12.45 -7.58 0.00
CA TRP A 46 13.56 -7.78 0.94
C TRP A 46 13.69 -9.25 1.36
N THR A 47 12.60 -9.91 1.73
CA THR A 47 12.61 -11.34 2.08
C THR A 47 13.08 -12.21 0.92
N SER A 48 12.59 -11.97 -0.30
CA SER A 48 13.02 -12.71 -1.49
C SER A 48 14.50 -12.51 -1.80
N ARG A 49 15.05 -11.30 -1.59
CA ARG A 49 16.50 -11.07 -1.72
C ARG A 49 17.31 -11.81 -0.67
N ASN A 50 16.85 -11.85 0.58
CA ASN A 50 17.54 -12.59 1.63
C ASN A 50 17.54 -14.10 1.34
N GLN A 51 16.41 -14.65 0.91
CA GLN A 51 16.31 -16.07 0.57
C GLN A 51 17.20 -16.43 -0.63
N LEU A 52 17.37 -15.52 -1.58
CA LEU A 52 18.34 -15.69 -2.66
C LEU A 52 19.78 -15.70 -2.14
N LEU A 53 20.14 -14.77 -1.25
CA LEU A 53 21.51 -14.62 -0.75
C LEU A 53 21.94 -15.74 0.20
N PHE A 54 21.03 -16.20 1.06
CA PHE A 54 21.38 -17.16 2.14
C PHE A 54 20.93 -18.60 1.86
N GLU A 55 19.95 -18.80 0.97
CA GLU A 55 19.38 -20.12 0.70
C GLU A 55 19.42 -20.51 -0.79
N ASP A 56 19.98 -19.66 -1.66
CA ASP A 56 19.96 -19.79 -3.13
C ASP A 56 18.55 -20.04 -3.72
N LYS A 57 17.52 -19.55 -3.03
CA LYS A 57 16.12 -19.68 -3.47
C LYS A 57 15.72 -18.48 -4.32
N LYS A 58 15.40 -18.75 -5.59
CA LYS A 58 14.91 -17.75 -6.55
C LYS A 58 13.39 -17.74 -6.62
N PHE A 59 12.80 -16.55 -6.54
CA PHE A 59 11.37 -16.33 -6.71
C PHE A 59 11.12 -15.49 -7.95
N SER A 60 10.11 -15.86 -8.73
CA SER A 60 9.62 -15.04 -9.84
C SER A 60 8.96 -13.76 -9.29
N GLU A 61 9.17 -12.64 -9.98
CA GLU A 61 8.58 -11.34 -9.65
C GLU A 61 7.06 -11.42 -9.43
N ILE A 62 6.36 -12.16 -10.29
CA ILE A 62 4.91 -12.39 -10.19
C ILE A 62 4.54 -13.10 -8.89
N LYS A 63 5.35 -14.06 -8.43
CA LYS A 63 5.12 -14.74 -7.14
C LYS A 63 5.29 -13.78 -5.97
N VAL A 64 6.31 -12.90 -6.01
CA VAL A 64 6.57 -11.91 -4.97
C VAL A 64 5.45 -10.88 -4.88
N ILE A 65 4.98 -10.37 -6.02
CA ILE A 65 3.86 -9.40 -6.08
C ILE A 65 2.56 -10.04 -5.58
N ASN A 66 2.23 -11.24 -6.06
CA ASN A 66 1.03 -11.95 -5.61
C ASN A 66 1.04 -12.24 -4.11
N LYS A 67 2.22 -12.57 -3.56
CA LYS A 67 2.39 -12.76 -2.12
C LYS A 67 2.15 -11.45 -1.37
N ALA A 68 2.74 -10.34 -1.81
CA ALA A 68 2.52 -9.03 -1.19
C ALA A 68 1.04 -8.60 -1.19
N LEU A 69 0.33 -8.84 -2.30
CA LEU A 69 -1.12 -8.56 -2.41
C LEU A 69 -1.93 -9.41 -1.43
N ARG A 70 -1.59 -10.70 -1.30
CA ARG A 70 -2.26 -11.62 -0.37
C ARG A 70 -2.03 -11.20 1.08
N ASP A 71 -0.77 -10.98 1.46
CA ASP A 71 -0.40 -10.56 2.81
C ASP A 71 -1.11 -9.25 3.20
N ALA A 72 -1.16 -8.28 2.27
CA ALA A 72 -1.85 -7.00 2.48
C ALA A 72 -3.35 -7.18 2.71
N LYS A 73 -3.99 -8.07 1.94
CA LYS A 73 -5.42 -8.38 2.06
C LYS A 73 -5.72 -9.08 3.38
N GLU A 74 -4.96 -10.12 3.70
CA GLU A 74 -5.11 -10.87 4.95
C GLU A 74 -4.94 -9.98 6.17
N TRP A 75 -3.91 -9.13 6.18
CA TRP A 75 -3.70 -8.19 7.27
C TRP A 75 -4.85 -7.18 7.40
N SER A 76 -5.39 -6.69 6.28
CA SER A 76 -6.54 -5.78 6.32
C SER A 76 -7.81 -6.46 6.85
N LEU A 77 -7.99 -7.76 6.60
CA LEU A 77 -9.13 -8.53 7.11
C LEU A 77 -8.98 -8.88 8.59
N ALA A 78 -7.74 -9.00 9.09
CA ALA A 78 -7.44 -9.33 10.47
C ALA A 78 -7.55 -8.13 11.44
N GLN A 79 -7.69 -6.90 10.93
CA GLN A 79 -7.90 -5.74 11.79
C GLN A 79 -9.27 -5.82 12.47
N PRO A 80 -9.37 -5.55 13.79
CA PRO A 80 -10.65 -5.45 14.47
C PRO A 80 -11.49 -4.31 13.89
N LEU A 81 -12.82 -4.48 13.92
CA LEU A 81 -13.81 -3.46 13.53
C LEU A 81 -13.73 -2.21 14.41
#